data_AF-A0A371CHC9-F1
#
_entry.id   AF-A0A371CHC9-F1
#
_cell.length_a   1.000
_cell.length_b   1.000
_cell.length_c   1.000
_cell.angle_alpha   90.00
_cell.angle_beta   90.00
_cell.angle_gamma   90.00
#
_symmetry.space_group_name_H-M   'P 1'
#
loop_
_entity.id
_entity.type
_entity.pdbx_description
1 polymer ?
#
loop_
_entity_poly.entity_id
_entity_poly.type
_entity_poly.pdbx_seq_one_letter_code
_entity_poly.pdbx_strand_id
1 'polypeptide(L)'
;IKEQPNSPILDEFRSRPMLERRAASIHLHIDGDQGPSSGVVANTALRATSSLLGHTNGHQASAVVKASIETLDESQGWEQVEHCRWLAEKAAEWTQYQYRYAIPTRLVECLAEGQDAAQPTARHTTLAAMITTVFTSSTPLVNLSTSDIISSLISITLRRVTVSPGDSLLPALVECISSLGTHVYYADQIQDLA
;
A
#
# COMPACT_ATOMS: atom_id res chain seq x y z
N ILE A 1 -5.53 -14.50 -6.99
CA ILE A 1 -6.43 -13.43 -7.50
C ILE A 1 -6.51 -13.43 -9.03
N LYS A 2 -5.40 -13.52 -9.76
CA LYS A 2 -5.41 -13.61 -11.24
C LYS A 2 -6.10 -14.86 -11.82
N GLU A 3 -6.21 -15.95 -11.06
CA GLU A 3 -6.77 -17.23 -11.55
C GLU A 3 -8.18 -17.57 -11.06
N GLN A 4 -8.76 -16.77 -10.16
CA GLN A 4 -10.15 -17.02 -9.75
C GLN A 4 -11.10 -16.44 -10.80
N PRO A 5 -12.18 -17.15 -11.19
CA PRO A 5 -13.15 -16.65 -12.16
C PRO A 5 -13.63 -15.25 -11.75
N ASN A 6 -13.97 -14.41 -12.73
CA ASN A 6 -14.58 -13.12 -12.45
C ASN A 6 -15.76 -13.33 -11.49
N SER A 7 -15.99 -12.38 -10.60
CA SER A 7 -17.20 -12.41 -9.77
C SER A 7 -18.41 -12.62 -10.69
N PRO A 8 -19.32 -13.58 -10.40
CA PRO A 8 -20.46 -13.88 -11.28
C PRO A 8 -21.32 -12.64 -11.58
N ILE A 9 -21.29 -11.66 -10.68
CA ILE A 9 -21.92 -10.33 -10.83
C ILE A 9 -21.36 -9.57 -12.05
N LEU A 10 -20.05 -9.64 -12.30
CA LEU A 10 -19.41 -8.96 -13.42
C LEU A 10 -19.59 -9.71 -14.74
N ASP A 11 -19.70 -11.03 -14.69
CA ASP A 11 -19.95 -11.85 -15.89
C ASP A 11 -21.35 -11.60 -16.44
N GLU A 12 -22.36 -11.51 -15.56
CA GLU A 12 -23.71 -11.12 -15.94
C GLU A 12 -23.73 -9.72 -16.57
N PHE A 13 -23.00 -8.76 -15.98
CA PHE A 13 -22.91 -7.40 -16.51
C PHE A 13 -22.22 -7.32 -17.87
N ARG A 14 -21.13 -8.08 -18.08
CA ARG A 14 -20.38 -8.09 -19.35
C ARG A 14 -21.15 -8.77 -20.49
N SER A 15 -22.05 -9.70 -20.17
CA SER A 15 -22.91 -10.37 -21.15
C SER A 15 -23.93 -9.43 -21.82
N ARG A 16 -24.24 -8.29 -21.19
CA ARG A 16 -25.21 -7.31 -21.69
C ARG A 16 -24.61 -6.40 -22.79
N PRO A 17 -25.40 -5.96 -23.79
CA PRO A 17 -25.02 -4.93 -24.77
C PRO A 17 -24.52 -3.65 -24.09
N MET A 18 -23.55 -2.94 -24.69
CA MET A 18 -22.91 -1.77 -24.06
C MET A 18 -23.90 -0.68 -23.59
N LEU A 19 -25.01 -0.47 -24.32
CA LEU A 19 -26.06 0.48 -23.92
C LEU A 19 -26.87 0.05 -22.68
N GLU A 20 -26.90 -1.26 -22.39
CA GLU A 20 -27.71 -1.89 -21.33
C GLU A 20 -26.88 -2.26 -20.10
N ARG A 21 -25.57 -2.01 -20.15
CA ARG A 21 -24.64 -2.12 -19.03
C ARG A 21 -24.85 -0.99 -18.03
N ARG A 22 -26.02 -0.97 -17.39
CA ARG A 22 -26.32 -0.11 -16.24
C ARG A 22 -26.19 -0.96 -14.98
N ALA A 23 -25.51 -0.41 -13.96
CA ALA A 23 -25.52 -1.04 -12.65
C ALA A 23 -26.98 -1.17 -12.19
N ALA A 24 -27.35 -2.32 -11.60
CA ALA A 24 -28.67 -2.47 -11.01
C ALA A 24 -28.91 -1.33 -10.03
N SER A 25 -30.05 -0.65 -10.15
CA SER A 25 -30.38 0.48 -9.27
C SER A 25 -30.41 -0.01 -7.82
N ILE A 26 -29.77 0.75 -6.92
CA ILE A 26 -29.73 0.48 -5.47
C ILE A 26 -31.15 0.49 -4.85
N HIS A 27 -32.14 1.02 -5.58
CA HIS A 27 -33.52 1.19 -5.14
C HIS A 27 -34.46 0.00 -5.41
N LEU A 28 -33.99 -1.07 -6.05
CA LEU A 28 -34.82 -2.23 -6.38
C LEU A 28 -34.51 -3.42 -5.45
N HIS A 29 -34.65 -3.23 -4.14
CA HIS A 29 -34.67 -4.38 -3.23
C HIS A 29 -35.93 -5.20 -3.52
N ILE A 30 -35.75 -6.43 -3.97
CA ILE A 30 -36.83 -7.42 -4.08
C ILE A 30 -36.88 -8.15 -2.74
N ASP A 31 -38.04 -8.17 -2.08
CA ASP A 31 -38.21 -8.87 -0.80
C ASP A 31 -37.72 -10.33 -0.90
N GLY A 32 -36.73 -10.70 -0.07
CA GLY A 32 -36.11 -12.02 -0.05
C GLY A 32 -34.80 -12.15 -0.81
N ASP A 33 -34.38 -11.13 -1.58
CA ASP A 33 -33.08 -11.11 -2.25
C ASP A 33 -31.96 -10.86 -1.24
N GLN A 34 -31.07 -11.84 -1.07
CA GLN A 34 -29.90 -11.69 -0.20
C GLN A 34 -28.83 -10.95 -1.00
N GLY A 35 -28.52 -9.72 -0.59
CA GLY A 35 -27.43 -8.95 -1.17
C GLY A 35 -26.09 -9.72 -1.17
N PRO A 36 -25.08 -9.24 -1.93
CA PRO A 36 -23.80 -9.95 -2.03
C PRO A 36 -23.19 -10.17 -0.64
N SER A 37 -22.66 -11.37 -0.40
CA SER A 37 -21.96 -11.66 0.85
C SER A 37 -20.76 -10.74 1.02
N SER A 38 -20.34 -10.48 2.27
CA SER A 38 -19.16 -9.65 2.56
C SER A 38 -17.91 -10.13 1.82
N GLY A 39 -17.76 -11.44 1.62
CA GLY A 39 -16.66 -12.02 0.84
C GLY A 39 -16.72 -11.66 -0.64
N VAL A 40 -17.92 -11.62 -1.24
CA VAL A 40 -18.11 -11.20 -2.64
C VAL A 40 -17.82 -9.70 -2.80
N VAL A 41 -18.28 -8.88 -1.86
CA VAL A 41 -18.01 -7.43 -1.85
C VAL A 41 -16.50 -7.18 -1.74
N ALA A 42 -15.83 -7.81 -0.77
CA ALA A 42 -14.39 -7.66 -0.57
C ALA A 42 -13.58 -8.15 -1.79
N ASN A 43 -13.90 -9.31 -2.36
CA ASN A 43 -13.22 -9.82 -3.55
C ASN A 43 -13.39 -8.88 -4.75
N THR A 44 -14.60 -8.34 -4.94
CA THR A 44 -14.91 -7.40 -6.03
C THR A 44 -14.14 -6.09 -5.84
N ALA A 45 -14.11 -5.55 -4.62
CA ALA A 45 -13.34 -4.36 -4.29
C ALA A 45 -11.83 -4.56 -4.54
N LEU A 46 -11.26 -5.67 -4.07
CA LEU A 46 -9.84 -5.99 -4.30
C LEU A 46 -9.50 -6.12 -5.80
N ARG A 47 -10.38 -6.72 -6.60
CA ARG A 47 -10.19 -6.78 -8.05
C ARG A 47 -10.26 -5.41 -8.70
N ALA A 48 -11.20 -4.56 -8.27
CA ALA A 48 -11.31 -3.19 -8.76
C ALA A 48 -10.04 -2.40 -8.43
N THR A 49 -9.53 -2.48 -7.19
CA THR A 49 -8.28 -1.83 -6.76
C THR A 49 -7.08 -2.35 -7.53
N SER A 50 -6.95 -3.67 -7.69
CA SER A 50 -5.88 -4.29 -8.48
C SER A 50 -5.92 -3.84 -9.94
N SER A 51 -7.11 -3.81 -10.54
CA SER A 51 -7.30 -3.30 -11.91
C SER A 51 -6.97 -1.82 -12.01
N LEU A 52 -7.34 -1.01 -11.03
CA LEU A 52 -7.04 0.42 -11.00
C LEU A 52 -5.52 0.64 -10.98
N LEU A 53 -4.81 0.03 -10.03
CA LEU A 53 -3.35 0.12 -9.91
C LEU A 53 -2.62 -0.39 -11.17
N GLY A 54 -3.17 -1.40 -11.83
CA GLY A 54 -2.66 -1.91 -13.11
C GLY A 54 -2.77 -0.93 -14.28
N HIS A 55 -3.54 0.16 -14.14
CA HIS A 55 -3.76 1.18 -15.19
C HIS A 55 -3.38 2.60 -14.74
N THR A 56 -2.76 2.75 -13.57
CA THR A 56 -2.32 4.06 -13.03
C THR A 56 -0.87 4.37 -13.38
N ASN A 57 -0.56 5.66 -13.58
CA ASN A 57 0.82 6.16 -13.50
C ASN A 57 1.30 6.29 -12.04
N GLY A 58 2.58 6.65 -11.81
CA GLY A 58 3.15 6.76 -10.46
C GLY A 58 2.43 7.74 -9.52
N HIS A 59 1.98 8.89 -10.03
CA HIS A 59 1.23 9.85 -9.22
C HIS A 59 -0.16 9.31 -8.84
N GLN A 60 -0.86 8.68 -9.79
CA GLN A 60 -2.16 8.08 -9.53
C GLN A 60 -2.05 6.86 -8.59
N ALA A 61 -1.03 6.02 -8.75
CA ALA A 61 -0.76 4.91 -7.84
C ALA A 61 -0.50 5.41 -6.41
N SER A 62 0.27 6.48 -6.27
CA SER A 62 0.48 7.17 -5.00
C SER A 62 -0.82 7.66 -4.37
N ALA A 63 -1.71 8.25 -5.17
CA ALA A 63 -3.01 8.73 -4.68
C ALA A 63 -3.92 7.58 -4.21
N VAL A 64 -3.93 6.45 -4.94
CA VAL A 64 -4.68 5.25 -4.53
C VAL A 64 -4.17 4.68 -3.21
N VAL A 65 -2.86 4.58 -3.04
CA VAL A 65 -2.27 4.13 -1.77
C VAL A 65 -2.57 5.09 -0.62
N LYS A 66 -2.47 6.40 -0.86
CA LYS A 66 -2.83 7.42 0.14
C LYS A 66 -4.28 7.28 0.59
N ALA A 67 -5.22 7.17 -0.35
CA ALA A 67 -6.63 6.95 -0.03
C ALA A 67 -6.85 5.64 0.74
N SER A 68 -6.13 4.58 0.38
CA SER A 68 -6.19 3.30 1.12
C SER A 68 -5.70 3.45 2.56
N ILE A 69 -4.63 4.21 2.78
CA ILE A 69 -4.09 4.53 4.11
C ILE A 69 -5.09 5.36 4.94
N GLU A 70 -5.72 6.38 4.33
CA GLU A 70 -6.73 7.20 5.00
C GLU A 70 -7.93 6.35 5.47
N THR A 71 -8.32 5.31 4.72
CA THR A 71 -9.35 4.37 5.19
C THR A 71 -8.93 3.53 6.40
N LEU A 72 -7.63 3.28 6.60
CA LEU A 72 -7.12 2.60 7.79
C LEU A 72 -7.20 3.52 9.02
N ASP A 73 -6.99 4.82 8.83
CA ASP A 73 -7.17 5.83 9.90
C ASP A 73 -8.63 5.86 10.39
N GLU A 74 -9.59 5.85 9.46
CA GLU A 74 -11.03 5.88 9.78
C GLU A 74 -11.52 4.58 10.46
N SER A 75 -10.95 3.43 10.06
CA SER A 75 -11.40 2.10 10.51
C SER A 75 -10.60 1.50 11.67
N GLN A 76 -9.63 2.23 12.23
CA GLN A 76 -8.67 1.69 13.21
C GLN A 76 -7.94 0.44 12.67
N GLY A 77 -7.69 0.40 11.36
CA GLY A 77 -7.10 -0.75 10.66
C GLY A 77 -5.62 -0.99 10.98
N TRP A 78 -4.94 -0.02 11.59
CA TRP A 78 -3.50 -0.06 11.89
C TRP A 78 -3.09 -1.19 12.84
N GLU A 79 -3.97 -1.66 13.71
CA GLU A 79 -3.69 -2.80 14.60
C GLU A 79 -3.58 -4.12 13.82
N GLN A 80 -4.10 -4.18 12.59
CA GLN A 80 -4.04 -5.35 11.72
C GLN A 80 -2.77 -5.32 10.84
N VAL A 81 -1.61 -5.41 11.50
CA VAL A 81 -0.30 -5.27 10.86
C VAL A 81 -0.14 -6.20 9.64
N GLU A 82 -0.48 -7.48 9.77
CA GLU A 82 -0.34 -8.45 8.67
C GLU A 82 -1.23 -8.11 7.46
N HIS A 83 -2.42 -7.56 7.70
CA HIS A 83 -3.30 -7.09 6.62
C HIS A 83 -2.69 -5.88 5.90
N CYS A 84 -2.13 -4.94 6.66
CA CYS A 84 -1.48 -3.76 6.11
C CYS A 84 -0.22 -4.11 5.31
N ARG A 85 0.60 -5.05 5.81
CA ARG A 85 1.78 -5.59 5.10
C ARG A 85 1.37 -6.25 3.78
N TRP A 86 0.35 -7.10 3.81
CA TRP A 86 -0.21 -7.72 2.62
C TRP A 86 -0.71 -6.68 1.62
N LEU A 87 -1.42 -5.65 2.08
CA LEU A 87 -1.91 -4.57 1.23
C LEU A 87 -0.76 -3.81 0.55
N ALA A 88 0.30 -3.48 1.30
CA ALA A 88 1.48 -2.78 0.77
C ALA A 88 2.19 -3.61 -0.32
N GLU A 89 2.42 -4.89 -0.05
CA GLU A 89 3.03 -5.82 -1.01
C GLU A 89 2.18 -5.94 -2.28
N LYS A 90 0.86 -6.12 -2.13
CA LYS A 90 -0.05 -6.22 -3.27
C LYS A 90 -0.21 -4.93 -4.05
N ALA A 91 -0.15 -3.78 -3.39
CA ALA A 91 -0.13 -2.49 -4.08
C ALA A 91 1.09 -2.39 -5.00
N ALA A 92 2.30 -2.73 -4.50
CA ALA A 92 3.52 -2.79 -5.31
C ALA A 92 3.43 -3.82 -6.44
N GLU A 93 2.89 -5.00 -6.18
CA GLU A 93 2.75 -6.07 -7.17
C GLU A 93 1.80 -5.67 -8.32
N TRP A 94 0.65 -5.07 -7.99
CA TRP A 94 -0.42 -4.73 -8.93
C TRP A 94 -0.14 -3.45 -9.72
N THR A 95 0.68 -2.53 -9.19
CA THR A 95 1.12 -1.36 -9.95
C THR A 95 1.98 -1.76 -11.14
N GLN A 96 1.81 -1.03 -12.25
CA GLN A 96 2.63 -1.21 -13.45
C GLN A 96 4.11 -1.11 -13.13
N TYR A 97 4.90 -2.02 -13.71
CA TYR A 97 6.33 -2.23 -13.41
C TYR A 97 7.15 -0.93 -13.29
N GLN A 98 7.03 -0.03 -14.28
CA GLN A 98 7.78 1.22 -14.35
C GLN A 98 7.40 2.28 -13.29
N TYR A 99 6.25 2.10 -12.62
CA TYR A 99 5.71 3.03 -11.62
C TYR A 99 5.73 2.46 -10.20
N ARG A 100 6.31 1.27 -9.99
CA ARG A 100 6.31 0.60 -8.68
C ARG A 100 7.05 1.37 -7.59
N TYR A 101 8.01 2.23 -7.95
CA TYR A 101 8.68 3.12 -6.99
C TYR A 101 7.69 4.00 -6.20
N ALA A 102 6.54 4.34 -6.79
CA ALA A 102 5.57 5.22 -6.18
C ALA A 102 5.00 4.68 -4.86
N ILE A 103 4.94 3.34 -4.73
CA ILE A 103 4.36 2.68 -3.55
C ILE A 103 5.24 2.88 -2.30
N PRO A 104 6.52 2.43 -2.26
CA PRO A 104 7.37 2.69 -1.12
C PRO A 104 7.62 4.19 -0.89
N THR A 105 7.73 5.01 -1.94
CA THR A 105 7.84 6.46 -1.79
C THR A 105 6.64 7.05 -1.03
N ARG A 106 5.42 6.70 -1.42
CA ARG A 106 4.21 7.15 -0.72
C ARG A 106 4.17 6.69 0.74
N LEU A 107 4.57 5.45 1.01
CA LEU A 107 4.58 4.93 2.38
C LEU A 107 5.58 5.69 3.28
N VAL A 108 6.77 5.99 2.76
CA VAL A 108 7.78 6.80 3.48
C VAL A 108 7.28 8.23 3.70
N GLU A 109 6.66 8.85 2.70
CA GLU A 109 6.02 10.16 2.86
C GLU A 109 4.96 10.14 3.97
N CYS A 110 4.08 9.13 3.98
CA CYS A 110 3.07 8.99 5.04
C CYS A 110 3.68 8.76 6.43
N LEU A 111 4.82 8.07 6.52
CA LEU A 111 5.55 7.92 7.77
C LEU A 111 6.16 9.26 8.23
N ALA A 112 6.69 10.04 7.30
CA ALA A 112 7.26 11.37 7.56
C ALA A 112 6.22 12.38 8.06
N GLU A 113 4.96 12.29 7.63
CA GLU A 113 3.86 13.15 8.11
C GLU A 113 3.67 13.08 9.63
N GLY A 114 4.01 11.95 10.26
CA GLY A 114 3.84 11.72 11.70
C GLY A 114 5.11 11.89 12.54
N GLN A 115 6.24 12.25 11.93
CA GLN A 115 7.56 12.21 12.59
C GLN A 115 7.68 13.06 13.87
N ASP A 116 6.82 14.07 14.04
CA ASP A 116 6.80 14.98 15.19
C ASP A 116 5.89 14.51 16.34
N ALA A 117 5.18 13.40 16.20
CA ALA A 117 4.27 12.91 17.23
C ALA A 117 5.02 12.64 18.56
N ALA A 118 4.48 13.11 19.68
CA ALA A 118 5.15 12.97 20.98
C ALA A 118 5.46 11.51 21.36
N GLN A 119 4.63 10.56 20.89
CA GLN A 119 4.83 9.13 21.08
C GLN A 119 4.57 8.39 19.76
N PRO A 120 5.28 7.26 19.53
CA PRO A 120 4.95 6.35 18.44
C PRO A 120 3.52 5.85 18.54
N THR A 121 2.89 5.65 17.38
CA THR A 121 1.51 5.13 17.29
C THR A 121 1.51 3.84 16.47
N ALA A 122 0.40 3.09 16.50
CA ALA A 122 0.19 1.93 15.65
C ALA A 122 0.39 2.26 14.16
N ARG A 123 -0.01 3.45 13.73
CA ARG A 123 0.23 3.96 12.37
C ARG A 123 1.73 4.00 12.03
N HIS A 124 2.57 4.54 12.91
CA HIS A 124 4.01 4.64 12.66
C HIS A 124 4.67 3.26 12.53
N THR A 125 4.40 2.39 13.51
CA THR A 125 5.00 1.05 13.57
C THR A 125 4.52 0.19 12.41
N THR A 126 3.25 0.29 12.03
CA THR A 126 2.68 -0.44 10.89
C THR A 126 3.18 0.08 9.56
N LEU A 127 3.29 1.40 9.37
CA LEU A 127 3.90 1.97 8.16
C LEU A 127 5.35 1.50 8.00
N ALA A 128 6.14 1.49 9.08
CA ALA A 128 7.49 0.93 9.04
C ALA A 128 7.48 -0.56 8.61
N ALA A 129 6.60 -1.38 9.20
CA ALA A 129 6.46 -2.78 8.80
C ALA A 129 6.02 -2.97 7.33
N MET A 130 5.13 -2.10 6.82
CA MET A 130 4.72 -2.08 5.41
C MET A 130 5.89 -1.75 4.49
N ILE A 131 6.68 -0.73 4.82
CA ILE A 131 7.86 -0.31 4.05
C ILE A 131 8.88 -1.46 3.99
N THR A 132 9.24 -2.05 5.13
CA THR A 132 10.13 -3.21 5.21
C THR A 132 9.61 -4.38 4.38
N THR A 133 8.30 -4.64 4.41
CA THR A 133 7.68 -5.71 3.61
C THR A 133 7.84 -5.44 2.11
N VAL A 134 7.63 -4.20 1.66
CA VAL A 134 7.80 -3.86 0.23
C VAL A 134 9.27 -4.01 -0.20
N PHE A 135 10.23 -3.54 0.60
CA PHE A 135 11.66 -3.62 0.29
C PHE A 135 12.23 -5.04 0.32
N THR A 136 11.64 -5.95 1.10
CA THR A 136 12.08 -7.36 1.20
C THR A 136 11.28 -8.31 0.31
N SER A 137 10.20 -7.82 -0.32
CA SER A 137 9.37 -8.65 -1.20
C SER A 137 10.11 -9.03 -2.48
N SER A 138 9.71 -10.14 -3.10
CA SER A 138 10.22 -10.53 -4.42
C SER A 138 9.72 -9.64 -5.56
N THR A 139 8.93 -8.59 -5.28
CA THR A 139 8.41 -7.67 -6.31
C THR A 139 9.51 -6.69 -6.70
N PRO A 140 9.99 -6.69 -7.96
CA PRO A 140 11.03 -5.77 -8.37
C PRO A 140 10.51 -4.33 -8.34
N LEU A 141 11.23 -3.47 -7.62
CA LEU A 141 11.01 -2.03 -7.55
C LEU A 141 11.92 -1.35 -8.57
N VAL A 142 11.32 -0.69 -9.56
CA VAL A 142 12.05 -0.02 -10.65
C VAL A 142 11.81 1.48 -10.57
N ASN A 143 12.84 2.24 -10.96
CA ASN A 143 12.89 3.70 -10.86
C ASN A 143 12.81 4.22 -9.42
N LEU A 144 13.19 3.39 -8.44
CA LEU A 144 13.27 3.81 -7.05
C LEU A 144 14.51 4.67 -6.84
N SER A 145 14.32 5.91 -6.37
CA SER A 145 15.42 6.74 -5.89
C SER A 145 15.81 6.29 -4.49
N THR A 146 16.73 5.34 -4.40
CA THR A 146 17.27 4.81 -3.14
C THR A 146 17.87 5.89 -2.27
N SER A 147 18.61 6.85 -2.85
CA SER A 147 19.23 7.94 -2.11
C SER A 147 18.20 8.86 -1.44
N ASP A 148 17.09 9.17 -2.13
CA ASP A 148 16.00 9.98 -1.56
C ASP A 148 15.27 9.23 -0.43
N ILE A 149 15.04 7.93 -0.61
CA ILE A 149 14.42 7.07 0.41
C ILE A 149 15.30 6.98 1.65
N ILE A 150 16.60 6.72 1.50
CA ILE A 150 17.56 6.66 2.62
C ILE A 150 17.60 8.01 3.33
N SER A 151 17.76 9.10 2.58
CA SER A 151 17.82 10.45 3.15
C SER A 151 16.56 10.78 3.95
N SER A 152 15.39 10.37 3.45
CA SER A 152 14.11 10.55 4.15
C SER A 152 14.03 9.70 5.42
N LEU A 153 14.37 8.41 5.36
CA LEU A 153 14.35 7.51 6.52
C LEU A 153 15.35 7.93 7.60
N ILE A 154 16.55 8.38 7.21
CA ILE A 154 17.55 8.95 8.12
C ILE A 154 16.98 10.23 8.77
N SER A 155 16.39 11.12 7.99
CA SER A 155 15.79 12.37 8.51
C SER A 155 14.69 12.08 9.53
N ILE A 156 13.79 11.13 9.24
CA ILE A 156 12.76 10.67 10.17
C ILE A 156 13.40 10.10 11.44
N THR A 157 14.42 9.25 11.30
CA THR A 157 15.12 8.63 12.44
C THR A 157 15.76 9.67 13.35
N LEU A 158 16.53 10.60 12.79
CA LEU A 158 17.15 11.69 13.54
C LEU A 158 16.08 12.54 14.23
N ARG A 159 14.97 12.83 13.55
CA ARG A 159 13.86 13.57 14.14
C ARG A 159 13.23 12.83 15.32
N ARG A 160 12.97 11.52 15.21
CA ARG A 160 12.46 10.70 16.32
C ARG A 160 13.41 10.70 17.52
N VAL A 161 14.72 10.59 17.29
CA VAL A 161 15.74 10.69 18.37
C VAL A 161 15.66 12.04 19.09
N THR A 162 15.45 13.15 18.35
CA THR A 162 15.30 14.47 18.99
C THR A 162 14.01 14.61 19.81
N VAL A 163 12.93 13.93 19.41
CA VAL A 163 11.66 13.90 20.16
C VAL A 163 11.82 13.05 21.42
N SER A 164 12.40 11.85 21.29
CA SER A 164 12.68 10.95 22.40
C SER A 164 13.88 10.05 22.05
N PRO A 165 15.00 10.14 22.79
CA PRO A 165 16.15 9.27 22.57
C PRO A 165 15.84 7.77 22.81
N GLY A 166 14.82 7.47 23.61
CA GLY A 166 14.34 6.11 23.90
C GLY A 166 13.10 5.73 23.09
N ASP A 167 12.88 6.36 21.94
CA ASP A 167 11.73 6.12 21.08
C ASP A 167 11.69 4.66 20.58
N SER A 168 10.56 3.98 20.84
CA SER A 168 10.37 2.57 20.49
C SER A 168 10.22 2.30 18.98
N LEU A 169 10.07 3.33 18.15
CA LEU A 169 10.04 3.23 16.69
C LEU A 169 11.43 3.11 16.07
N LEU A 170 12.49 3.54 16.76
CA LEU A 170 13.86 3.58 16.22
C LEU A 170 14.33 2.22 15.68
N PRO A 171 14.12 1.08 16.37
CA PRO A 171 14.51 -0.22 15.82
C PRO A 171 13.83 -0.54 14.48
N ALA A 172 12.54 -0.20 14.35
CA ALA A 172 11.80 -0.42 13.11
C ALA A 172 12.28 0.50 11.97
N LEU A 173 12.72 1.73 12.27
CA LEU A 173 13.31 2.62 11.27
C LEU A 173 14.68 2.12 10.79
N VAL A 174 15.51 1.62 11.71
CA VAL A 174 16.78 0.96 11.37
C VAL A 174 16.52 -0.27 10.50
N GLU A 175 15.50 -1.05 10.82
CA GLU A 175 15.09 -2.19 9.99
C GLU A 175 14.67 -1.74 8.59
N CYS A 176 13.84 -0.69 8.46
CA CYS A 176 13.49 -0.11 7.15
C CYS A 176 14.72 0.26 6.33
N ILE A 177 15.67 0.99 6.92
CA ILE A 177 16.92 1.40 6.24
C ILE A 177 17.72 0.18 5.80
N SER A 178 17.92 -0.79 6.70
CA SER A 178 18.67 -2.00 6.40
C SER A 178 18.00 -2.84 5.31
N SER A 179 16.67 -2.89 5.30
CA SER A 179 15.89 -3.69 4.36
C SER A 179 15.98 -3.17 2.92
N LEU A 180 16.27 -1.88 2.73
CA LEU A 180 16.55 -1.33 1.40
C LEU A 180 17.81 -1.95 0.76
N GLY A 181 18.77 -2.38 1.59
CA GLY A 181 19.97 -3.09 1.15
C GLY A 181 19.73 -4.54 0.68
N THR A 182 18.51 -5.08 0.86
CA THR A 182 18.17 -6.46 0.43
C THR A 182 18.27 -6.65 -1.08
N HIS A 183 18.02 -5.58 -1.84
CA HIS A 183 18.12 -5.55 -3.29
C HIS A 183 19.04 -4.42 -3.73
N VAL A 184 19.96 -4.72 -4.65
CA VAL A 184 20.88 -3.73 -5.22
C VAL A 184 20.25 -3.16 -6.49
N TYR A 185 19.86 -1.89 -6.44
CA TYR A 185 19.24 -1.14 -7.54
C TYR A 185 20.28 -0.41 -8.41
N TYR A 186 21.48 -0.11 -7.87
CA TYR A 186 22.61 0.50 -8.57
C TYR A 186 23.95 0.13 -7.89
N ALA A 187 25.07 0.32 -8.61
CA ALA A 187 26.37 -0.24 -8.25
C ALA A 187 26.91 0.24 -6.88
N ASP A 188 26.75 1.53 -6.57
CA ASP A 188 27.35 2.15 -5.38
C ASP A 188 26.43 2.11 -4.15
N GLN A 189 25.25 1.47 -4.25
CA GLN A 189 24.23 1.47 -3.20
C GLN A 189 24.75 1.03 -1.84
N ILE A 190 25.48 -0.09 -1.78
CA ILE A 190 25.96 -0.62 -0.50
C ILE A 190 26.97 0.33 0.16
N GLN A 191 27.75 1.05 -0.64
CA GLN A 191 28.66 2.07 -0.14
C GLN A 191 27.90 3.31 0.37
N ASP A 192 26.80 3.70 -0.28
CA ASP A 192 25.95 4.80 0.17
C ASP A 192 25.12 4.45 1.43
N LEU A 193 24.88 3.15 1.70
CA LEU A 193 24.21 2.68 2.91
C LEU A 193 25.15 2.52 4.13
N ALA A 194 26.47 2.42 3.93
CA ALA A 194 27.46 2.11 4.97
C ALA A 194 27.96 3.36 5.71
#